data_AF-A0A924WDY0-F1
#
_entry.id   AF-A0A924WDY0-F1
#
_cell.length_a   1.000
_cell.length_b   1.000
_cell.length_c   1.000
_cell.angle_alpha   90.00
_cell.angle_beta   90.00
_cell.angle_gamma   90.00
#
_symmetry.space_group_name_H-M   'P 1'
#
loop_
_entity.id
_entity.type
_entity.pdbx_description
1 polymer ?
#
loop_
_entity_poly.entity_id
_entity_poly.type
_entity_poly.pdbx_seq_one_letter_code
_entity_poly.pdbx_strand_id
1 'polypeptide(L)' 'MSSDERIRDRGKIRLPMLILGFSMTAIYVVLGSWLLLDKTFLPYIPAEFRNIFAILLLVYGIYRGWRVYADHF' A
#
# COMPACT_ATOMS: atom_id res chain seq x y z
N MET A 1 -19.74 31.22 -2.34
CA MET A 1 -19.50 29.76 -2.42
C MET A 1 -20.52 29.08 -1.52
N SER A 2 -21.48 28.35 -2.10
CA SER A 2 -22.64 27.81 -1.37
C SER A 2 -22.24 26.61 -0.52
N SER A 3 -22.87 26.44 0.65
CA SER A 3 -22.61 25.33 1.57
C SER A 3 -22.78 23.95 0.92
N ASP A 4 -23.67 23.82 -0.06
CA ASP A 4 -23.88 22.59 -0.84
C ASP A 4 -22.69 22.22 -1.73
N GLU A 5 -21.96 23.21 -2.24
CA GLU A 5 -20.77 23.01 -3.07
C GLU A 5 -19.64 22.37 -2.27
N ARG A 6 -19.48 22.79 -1.01
CA ARG A 6 -18.51 22.21 -0.06
C ARG A 6 -18.84 20.75 0.30
N ILE A 7 -20.11 20.38 0.38
CA ILE A 7 -20.54 19.02 0.75
C ILE A 7 -20.33 18.06 -0.42
N ARG A 8 -20.63 18.50 -1.65
CA ARG A 8 -20.44 17.71 -2.88
C ARG A 8 -18.97 17.43 -3.20
N ASP A 9 -18.08 18.36 -2.87
CA ASP A 9 -16.65 18.22 -3.20
C ASP A 9 -15.90 17.23 -2.28
N ARG A 10 -16.34 17.09 -1.02
CA ARG A 10 -15.75 16.11 -0.09
C ARG A 10 -15.94 14.65 -0.53
N GLY A 11 -16.98 14.35 -1.30
CA GLY A 11 -17.23 13.01 -1.83
C GLY A 11 -16.26 12.61 -2.95
N LYS A 12 -15.84 13.59 -3.78
CA LYS A 12 -14.95 13.35 -4.93
C LYS A 12 -13.51 13.02 -4.55
N ILE A 13 -13.04 13.51 -3.41
CA ILE A 13 -11.66 13.25 -2.95
C ILE A 13 -11.51 11.86 -2.32
N ARG A 14 -12.61 11.24 -1.88
CA ARG A 14 -12.57 9.92 -1.20
C ARG A 14 -12.22 8.77 -2.15
N LEU A 15 -12.71 8.79 -3.39
CA LEU A 15 -12.51 7.71 -4.35
C LEU A 15 -11.06 7.65 -4.89
N PRO A 16 -10.42 8.75 -5.31
CA PRO A 16 -9.00 8.75 -5.70
C PRO A 16 -8.08 8.32 -4.55
N MET A 17 -8.42 8.73 -3.33
CA MET A 17 -7.63 8.40 -2.14
C MET A 17 -7.74 6.91 -1.77
N LEU A 18 -8.92 6.30 -2.00
CA LEU A 18 -9.13 4.85 -1.92
C LEU A 18 -8.28 4.10 -2.95
N ILE A 19 -8.38 4.50 -4.21
CA ILE A 19 -7.69 3.84 -5.33
C ILE A 19 -6.18 3.91 -5.10
N LEU A 20 -5.66 5.06 -4.71
CA LEU A 20 -4.24 5.26 -4.42
C LEU A 20 -3.79 4.47 -3.17
N GLY A 21 -4.63 4.41 -2.14
CA GLY A 21 -4.39 3.59 -0.96
C GLY A 21 -4.27 2.10 -1.31
N PHE A 22 -5.25 1.58 -2.06
CA PHE A 22 -5.31 0.17 -2.45
C PHE A 22 -4.21 -0.21 -3.45
N SER A 23 -3.87 0.68 -4.39
CA SER A 23 -2.78 0.46 -5.34
C SER A 23 -1.44 0.35 -4.62
N MET A 24 -1.18 1.21 -3.62
CA MET A 24 0.03 1.13 -2.80
C MET A 24 0.09 -0.18 -2.02
N THR A 25 -1.02 -0.60 -1.40
CA THR A 25 -1.11 -1.90 -0.73
C THR A 25 -0.79 -3.05 -1.68
N ALA A 26 -1.38 -3.07 -2.87
CA ALA A 26 -1.13 -4.09 -3.88
C ALA A 26 0.36 -4.13 -4.28
N ILE A 27 0.98 -2.97 -4.52
CA ILE A 27 2.40 -2.86 -4.84
C ILE A 27 3.26 -3.45 -3.72
N TYR A 28 3.01 -3.05 -2.46
CA TYR A 28 3.82 -3.55 -1.34
C TYR A 28 3.66 -5.04 -1.10
N VAL A 29 2.45 -5.57 -1.21
CA VAL A 29 2.22 -7.02 -1.03
C VAL A 29 2.88 -7.80 -2.15
N VAL A 30 2.65 -7.42 -3.42
CA VAL A 30 3.22 -8.12 -4.58
C VAL A 30 4.74 -8.06 -4.57
N LEU A 31 5.32 -6.88 -4.33
CA LEU A 31 6.76 -6.69 -4.37
C LEU A 31 7.45 -7.38 -3.18
N GLY A 32 6.83 -7.39 -2.01
CA GLY A 32 7.33 -8.11 -0.83
C GLY A 32 7.32 -9.62 -1.02
N SER A 33 6.23 -10.15 -1.58
CA SER A 33 6.14 -11.57 -1.94
C SER A 33 7.14 -11.94 -3.04
N TRP A 34 7.29 -11.11 -4.06
CA TRP A 34 8.28 -11.32 -5.13
C TRP A 34 9.70 -11.39 -4.55
N LEU A 35 10.07 -10.47 -3.66
CA LEU A 35 11.42 -10.39 -3.09
C LEU A 35 11.80 -11.62 -2.24
N LEU A 36 10.80 -12.30 -1.68
CA LEU A 36 10.97 -13.57 -0.96
C LEU A 36 11.12 -14.76 -1.89
N LEU A 37 10.36 -14.79 -2.99
CA LEU A 37 10.34 -15.88 -3.96
C LEU A 37 11.55 -15.84 -4.90
N ASP A 38 11.91 -14.66 -5.39
CA ASP A 38 13.01 -14.46 -6.34
C ASP A 38 14.27 -13.99 -5.61
N LYS A 39 15.26 -14.89 -5.54
CA LYS A 39 16.54 -14.61 -4.91
C LYS A 39 17.55 -13.87 -5.76
N THR A 40 17.24 -13.61 -7.01
CA THR A 40 18.15 -13.00 -7.98
C THR A 40 17.93 -11.50 -8.16
N PHE A 41 16.80 -10.97 -7.68
CA PHE A 41 16.39 -9.57 -7.89
C PHE A 41 17.36 -8.53 -7.27
N LEU A 42 18.08 -8.90 -6.20
CA LEU A 42 19.11 -8.06 -5.55
C LEU A 42 20.32 -8.93 -5.17
N PRO A 43 21.19 -9.28 -6.14
CA PRO A 43 22.21 -10.31 -5.94
C PRO A 43 23.40 -9.84 -5.08
N TYR A 44 23.59 -8.52 -4.96
CA TYR A 44 24.68 -7.92 -4.17
C TYR A 44 24.31 -7.66 -2.70
N ILE A 45 23.05 -7.89 -2.33
CA ILE A 45 22.55 -7.67 -0.96
C ILE A 45 22.49 -9.02 -0.24
N PRO A 46 23.05 -9.14 0.98
CA PRO A 46 22.96 -10.38 1.73
C PRO A 46 21.50 -10.80 1.94
N ALA A 47 21.24 -12.10 1.81
CA ALA A 47 19.88 -12.64 1.81
C ALA A 47 19.08 -12.30 3.08
N GLU A 48 19.76 -12.18 4.23
CA GLU A 48 19.13 -11.83 5.50
C GLU A 48 18.49 -10.44 5.47
N PHE A 49 19.23 -9.42 5.02
CA PHE A 49 18.70 -8.06 4.90
C PHE A 49 17.54 -7.99 3.93
N ARG A 50 17.63 -8.73 2.82
CA ARG A 50 16.57 -8.75 1.81
C ARG A 50 15.30 -9.41 2.34
N ASN A 51 15.42 -10.50 3.09
CA ASN A 51 14.29 -11.17 3.72
C ASN A 51 13.64 -10.29 4.78
N ILE A 52 14.43 -9.64 5.64
CA ILE A 52 13.91 -8.70 6.65
C ILE A 52 13.17 -7.55 5.96
N PHE A 53 13.75 -6.96 4.92
CA PHE A 53 13.11 -5.90 4.16
C PHE A 53 11.80 -6.36 3.51
N ALA A 54 11.79 -7.55 2.89
CA ALA A 54 10.60 -8.11 2.28
C ALA A 54 9.48 -8.34 3.31
N ILE A 55 9.83 -8.89 4.49
CA ILE A 55 8.88 -9.10 5.58
C ILE A 55 8.32 -7.76 6.07
N LEU A 56 9.16 -6.75 6.28
CA LEU A 56 8.71 -5.42 6.70
C LEU A 56 7.78 -4.79 5.66
N LEU A 57 8.10 -4.95 4.38
CA LEU A 57 7.28 -4.45 3.27
C LEU A 57 5.91 -5.13 3.25
N LEU A 58 5.85 -6.44 3.50
CA LEU A 58 4.60 -7.19 3.61
C LEU A 58 3.78 -6.75 4.82
N VAL A 59 4.40 -6.65 6.00
CA VAL A 59 3.72 -6.20 7.23
C VAL A 59 3.15 -4.80 7.04
N TYR A 60 3.94 -3.88 6.48
CA TYR A 60 3.48 -2.52 6.19
C TYR A 60 2.37 -2.50 5.14
N GLY A 61 2.49 -3.29 4.06
CA GLY A 61 1.47 -3.42 3.02
C GLY A 61 0.13 -3.88 3.59
N ILE A 62 0.14 -4.92 4.43
CA ILE A 62 -1.04 -5.45 5.12
C ILE A 62 -1.63 -4.39 6.07
N TYR A 63 -0.80 -3.78 6.92
CA TYR A 63 -1.26 -2.73 7.84
C TYR A 63 -1.90 -1.54 7.09
N ARG A 64 -1.29 -1.10 5.99
CA ARG A 64 -1.82 -0.02 5.17
C ARG A 64 -3.13 -0.41 4.47
N GLY A 65 -3.23 -1.65 3.99
CA GLY A 65 -4.47 -2.20 3.43
C GLY A 65 -5.59 -2.22 4.46
N TRP A 66 -5.29 -2.68 5.68
CA TRP A 66 -6.21 -2.64 6.81
C TRP A 66 -6.65 -1.21 7.12
N ARG A 67 -5.72 -0.25 7.15
CA ARG A 67 -6.03 1.16 7.43
C ARG A 67 -6.94 1.76 6.36
N VAL A 68 -6.69 1.49 5.08
CA VAL A 68 -7.55 1.90 3.96
C VAL A 68 -8.94 1.28 4.09
N TYR A 69 -9.04 0.01 4.49
CA TYR A 69 -10.32 -0.64 4.74
C TYR A 69 -11.08 0.03 5.90
N ALA A 70 -10.43 0.21 7.05
CA ALA A 70 -11.05 0.77 8.26
C ALA A 70 -11.39 2.26 8.15
N ASP A 71 -10.68 3.03 7.32
CA ASP A 71 -11.00 4.45 7.08
C ASP A 71 -12.19 4.61 6.11
N HIS A 72 -12.58 3.56 5.38
CA HIS A 72 -13.63 3.61 4.36
C HIS A 72 -14.88 2.76 4.66
N PHE A 73 -14.78 1.75 5.53
CA PHE A 73 -15.88 0.87 5.98
C PHE A 73 -15.96 0.86 7.51
#